data_AF-E7E8J0-F1
#
_entry.id   AF-E7E8J0-F1
#
_cell.length_a   1.000
_cell.length_b   1.000
_cell.length_c   1.000
_cell.angle_alpha   90.00
_cell.angle_beta   90.00
_cell.angle_gamma   90.00
#
_symmetry.space_group_name_H-M   'P 1'
#
loop_
_entity.id
_entity.type
_entity.pdbx_description
1 polymer ?
#
loop_
_entity_poly.entity_id
_entity_poly.type
_entity_poly.pdbx_seq_one_letter_code
_entity_poly.pdbx_strand_id
1 'polypeptide(L)'
;IGLMIENTDQRSQDYSAIKDVFRPGHADYTYEQKYGVRDYRGGGRSSARETAMRVAAGAIAKKYLAQKFGVQVRGYLAQMGDISCDLLDWDLIEQNPFFCPDASKLESLDALMRELKKAGDSIGAKITVVAENIPVGLGEPVFDRLDADLAHALMSINAVKGVEIGDGFAVVTKRGSENRDEITPQGFQSNHAGGILGG
;
A
#
# COMPACT_ATOMS: atom_id res chain seq x y z
N ILE A 1 13.54 -18.46 -9.05
CA ILE A 1 14.39 -17.26 -9.13
C ILE A 1 14.81 -16.92 -7.70
N GLY A 2 16.11 -16.94 -7.40
CA GLY A 2 16.64 -16.46 -6.11
C GLY A 2 17.13 -15.02 -6.27
N LEU A 3 16.81 -14.15 -5.31
CA LEU A 3 17.22 -12.74 -5.32
C LEU A 3 17.94 -12.44 -3.99
N MET A 4 18.98 -11.61 -4.04
CA MET A 4 19.73 -11.14 -2.88
C MET A 4 19.94 -9.63 -3.01
N ILE A 5 19.60 -8.89 -1.95
CA ILE A 5 19.82 -7.44 -1.88
C ILE A 5 20.76 -7.17 -0.71
N GLU A 6 21.99 -6.76 -1.00
CA GLU A 6 22.97 -6.41 0.01
C GLU A 6 22.59 -5.12 0.73
N ASN A 7 22.83 -5.06 2.04
CA ASN A 7 22.60 -3.85 2.83
C ASN A 7 23.92 -3.11 3.03
N THR A 8 24.02 -1.89 2.52
CA THR A 8 25.25 -1.08 2.54
C THR A 8 25.22 0.08 3.54
N ASP A 9 24.10 0.34 4.23
CA ASP A 9 23.92 1.49 5.14
C ASP A 9 23.49 1.05 6.55
N GLN A 10 24.27 0.16 7.17
CA GLN A 10 24.00 -0.27 8.54
C GLN A 10 24.68 0.68 9.55
N ARG A 11 23.88 1.58 10.13
CA ARG A 11 24.34 2.47 11.22
C ARG A 11 24.05 1.84 12.58
N SER A 12 24.96 0.98 13.05
CA SER A 12 24.75 0.20 14.28
C SER A 12 24.76 1.03 15.57
N GLN A 13 25.28 2.25 15.57
CA GLN A 13 25.44 3.08 16.77
C GLN A 13 24.13 3.72 17.26
N ASP A 14 23.13 3.90 16.39
CA ASP A 14 21.89 4.62 16.71
C ASP A 14 20.89 3.82 17.58
N TYR A 15 21.14 2.53 17.81
CA TYR A 15 20.16 1.61 18.39
C TYR A 15 20.40 1.25 19.86
N SER A 16 21.49 1.69 20.48
CA SER A 16 21.82 1.35 21.87
C SER A 16 20.80 1.88 22.88
N ALA A 17 20.28 3.09 22.64
CA ALA A 17 19.29 3.74 23.49
C ALA A 17 17.94 3.02 23.52
N ILE A 18 17.62 2.21 22.50
CA ILE A 18 16.34 1.49 22.41
C ILE A 18 16.42 0.02 22.83
N LYS A 19 17.58 -0.43 23.32
CA LYS A 19 17.81 -1.82 23.70
C LYS A 19 16.82 -2.28 24.79
N ASP A 20 16.64 -1.47 25.82
CA ASP A 20 15.88 -1.84 27.02
C ASP A 20 14.46 -1.20 27.05
N VAL A 21 14.00 -0.65 25.92
CA VAL A 21 12.66 -0.05 25.79
C VAL A 21 11.88 -0.63 24.62
N PHE A 22 10.55 -0.70 24.76
CA PHE A 22 9.64 -1.08 23.68
C PHE A 22 9.11 0.17 22.99
N ARG A 23 9.29 0.28 21.68
CA ARG A 23 8.79 1.43 20.92
C ARG A 23 7.28 1.30 20.71
N PRO A 24 6.48 2.32 21.09
CA PRO A 24 5.06 2.34 20.78
C PRO A 24 4.81 2.18 19.27
N GLY A 25 3.83 1.35 18.90
CA GLY A 25 3.49 1.09 17.49
C GLY A 25 4.41 0.09 16.77
N HIS A 26 5.48 -0.39 17.41
CA HIS A 26 6.37 -1.41 16.85
C HIS A 26 6.10 -2.80 17.42
N ALA A 27 6.61 -3.80 16.72
CA ALA A 27 6.45 -5.20 17.09
C ALA A 27 7.40 -5.66 18.22
N ASP A 28 8.12 -4.72 18.87
CA ASP A 28 9.16 -5.03 19.85
C ASP A 28 8.62 -5.94 20.98
N TYR A 29 7.60 -5.47 21.69
CA TYR A 29 6.98 -6.21 22.79
C TYR A 29 6.40 -7.56 22.33
N THR A 30 5.62 -7.55 21.25
CA THR A 30 4.93 -8.77 20.79
C THR A 30 5.89 -9.84 20.28
N TYR A 31 7.02 -9.45 19.67
CA TYR A 31 8.06 -10.39 19.28
C TYR A 31 8.76 -11.00 20.49
N GLU A 32 9.10 -10.19 21.48
CA GLU A 32 9.75 -10.69 22.69
C GLU A 32 8.83 -11.65 23.45
N GLN A 33 7.53 -11.32 23.58
CA GLN A 33 6.56 -12.22 24.21
C GLN A 33 6.34 -13.51 23.42
N LYS A 34 6.31 -13.45 22.08
CA LYS A 34 6.05 -14.62 21.23
C LYS A 34 7.25 -15.57 21.10
N TYR A 35 8.46 -15.02 21.00
CA TYR A 35 9.66 -15.79 20.66
C TYR A 35 10.73 -15.81 21.76
N GLY A 36 10.54 -15.06 22.85
CA GLY A 36 11.52 -14.93 23.94
C GLY A 36 12.77 -14.12 23.56
N VAL A 37 12.86 -13.64 22.32
CA VAL A 37 14.00 -12.89 21.80
C VAL A 37 13.53 -11.78 20.87
N ARG A 38 14.16 -10.61 21.01
CA ARG A 38 13.92 -9.43 20.18
C ARG A 38 15.24 -8.88 19.66
N ASP A 39 15.27 -8.56 18.37
CA ASP A 39 16.34 -7.75 17.81
C ASP A 39 15.99 -6.26 17.87
N TYR A 40 16.48 -5.58 18.89
CA TYR A 40 16.25 -4.15 19.12
C TYR A 40 16.87 -3.26 18.02
N ARG A 41 17.78 -3.79 17.19
CA ARG A 41 18.43 -3.03 16.10
C ARG A 41 17.51 -2.78 14.91
N GLY A 42 16.26 -3.24 14.95
CA GLY A 42 15.27 -2.99 13.90
C GLY A 42 15.55 -3.69 12.57
N GLY A 43 16.54 -4.59 12.51
CA GLY A 43 16.93 -5.35 11.31
C GLY A 43 16.31 -6.74 11.20
N GLY A 44 15.41 -7.10 12.11
CA GLY A 44 14.77 -8.43 12.14
C GLY A 44 13.55 -8.57 11.21
N ARG A 45 12.84 -9.70 11.33
CA ARG A 45 11.63 -10.04 10.53
C ARG A 45 10.46 -9.07 10.70
N SER A 46 10.48 -8.20 11.70
CA SER A 46 9.50 -7.13 11.91
C SER A 46 9.83 -5.84 11.14
N SER A 47 10.99 -5.79 10.47
CA SER A 47 11.46 -4.61 9.76
C SER A 47 10.75 -4.43 8.42
N ALA A 48 10.43 -3.17 8.10
CA ALA A 48 9.96 -2.80 6.77
C ALA A 48 11.01 -3.09 5.67
N ARG A 49 12.27 -3.38 6.01
CA ARG A 49 13.30 -3.77 5.03
C ARG A 49 12.90 -4.98 4.17
N GLU A 50 12.07 -5.88 4.69
CA GLU A 50 11.54 -7.02 3.93
C GLU A 50 10.78 -6.59 2.67
N THR A 51 10.15 -5.41 2.67
CA THR A 51 9.46 -4.85 1.50
C THR A 51 10.36 -4.68 0.28
N ALA A 52 11.69 -4.52 0.45
CA ALA A 52 12.62 -4.48 -0.67
C ALA A 52 12.58 -5.77 -1.51
N MET A 53 12.44 -6.92 -0.84
CA MET A 53 12.27 -8.21 -1.52
C MET A 53 10.90 -8.34 -2.17
N ARG A 54 9.84 -7.80 -1.54
CA ARG A 54 8.51 -7.73 -2.17
C ARG A 54 8.51 -6.90 -3.45
N VAL A 55 9.20 -5.76 -3.46
CA VAL A 55 9.36 -4.93 -4.65
C VAL A 55 10.12 -5.66 -5.74
N ALA A 56 11.22 -6.34 -5.41
CA ALA A 56 12.01 -7.09 -6.39
C ALA A 56 11.21 -8.26 -7.01
N ALA A 57 10.47 -9.01 -6.20
CA ALA A 57 9.55 -10.04 -6.68
C ALA A 57 8.38 -9.43 -7.49
N GLY A 58 7.83 -8.32 -7.01
CA GLY A 58 6.75 -7.58 -7.66
C GLY A 58 7.13 -7.04 -9.04
N ALA A 59 8.39 -6.66 -9.26
CA ALA A 59 8.88 -6.26 -10.58
C ALA A 59 8.82 -7.41 -11.60
N ILE A 60 9.15 -8.64 -11.17
CA ILE A 60 9.02 -9.84 -12.00
C ILE A 60 7.54 -10.12 -12.29
N ALA A 61 6.68 -10.05 -11.27
CA ALA A 61 5.24 -10.24 -11.43
C ALA A 61 4.62 -9.21 -12.38
N LYS A 62 4.93 -7.92 -12.21
CA LYS A 62 4.50 -6.83 -13.10
C LYS A 62 4.93 -7.09 -14.55
N LYS A 63 6.18 -7.50 -14.77
CA LYS A 63 6.68 -7.82 -16.11
C LYS A 63 5.90 -8.99 -16.74
N TYR A 64 5.65 -10.05 -15.98
CA TYR A 64 4.88 -11.20 -16.46
C TYR A 64 3.43 -10.80 -16.81
N LEU A 65 2.76 -10.09 -15.91
CA LEU A 65 1.38 -9.62 -16.09
C LEU A 65 1.25 -8.73 -17.33
N ALA A 66 2.16 -7.78 -17.51
CA ALA A 66 2.19 -6.92 -18.69
C ALA A 66 2.39 -7.71 -19.98
N GLN A 67 3.35 -8.65 -20.01
CA GLN A 67 3.67 -9.41 -21.23
C GLN A 67 2.62 -10.47 -21.59
N LYS A 68 1.95 -11.07 -20.60
CA LYS A 68 0.99 -12.15 -20.84
C LYS A 68 -0.45 -11.69 -20.97
N PHE A 69 -0.83 -10.67 -20.22
CA PHE A 69 -2.22 -10.23 -20.13
C PHE A 69 -2.41 -8.76 -20.51
N GLY A 70 -1.35 -8.01 -20.81
CA GLY A 70 -1.44 -6.57 -21.04
C GLY A 70 -1.80 -5.78 -19.77
N VAL A 71 -1.69 -6.42 -18.60
CA VAL A 71 -2.05 -5.83 -17.32
C VAL A 71 -1.03 -4.78 -16.90
N GLN A 72 -1.52 -3.60 -16.54
CA GLN A 72 -0.72 -2.51 -16.01
C GLN A 72 -1.09 -2.27 -14.55
N VAL A 73 -0.10 -2.29 -13.66
CA VAL A 73 -0.31 -2.03 -12.22
C VAL A 73 0.47 -0.79 -11.81
N ARG A 74 -0.24 0.22 -11.32
CA ARG A 74 0.28 1.52 -10.91
C ARG A 74 -0.26 1.89 -9.53
N GLY A 75 0.41 2.80 -8.83
CA GLY A 75 -0.07 3.29 -7.54
C GLY A 75 0.43 4.69 -7.26
N TYR A 76 -0.27 5.40 -6.40
CA TYR A 76 -0.02 6.81 -6.11
C TYR A 76 -0.46 7.19 -4.70
N LEU A 77 0.11 8.28 -4.16
CA LEU A 77 -0.33 8.87 -2.90
C LEU A 77 -1.70 9.52 -3.10
N ALA A 78 -2.73 8.96 -2.46
CA ALA A 78 -4.09 9.46 -2.54
C ALA A 78 -4.41 10.45 -1.41
N GLN A 79 -3.76 10.32 -0.25
CA GLN A 79 -3.94 11.26 0.86
C GLN A 79 -2.75 11.22 1.82
N MET A 80 -2.37 12.36 2.38
CA MET A 80 -1.44 12.45 3.51
C MET A 80 -2.00 13.43 4.54
N GLY A 81 -2.28 12.95 5.76
CA GLY A 81 -3.05 13.74 6.73
C GLY A 81 -4.37 14.21 6.15
N ASP A 82 -4.61 15.53 6.18
CA ASP A 82 -5.83 16.16 5.65
C ASP A 82 -5.72 16.56 4.16
N ILE A 83 -4.59 16.26 3.50
CA ILE A 83 -4.34 16.63 2.11
C ILE A 83 -4.73 15.47 1.20
N SER A 84 -5.89 15.57 0.54
CA SER A 84 -6.33 14.62 -0.50
C SER A 84 -5.72 14.98 -1.85
N CYS A 85 -5.28 13.96 -2.58
CA CYS A 85 -4.65 14.06 -3.90
C CYS A 85 -5.48 13.25 -4.91
N ASP A 86 -6.11 13.95 -5.85
CA ASP A 86 -6.91 13.31 -6.90
C ASP A 86 -6.00 12.83 -8.02
N LEU A 87 -6.36 11.70 -8.64
CA LEU A 87 -5.61 11.20 -9.80
C LEU A 87 -5.88 12.08 -11.02
N LEU A 88 -5.03 13.08 -11.24
CA LEU A 88 -5.12 13.99 -12.38
C LEU A 88 -4.16 13.61 -13.51
N ASP A 89 -2.95 13.17 -13.18
CA ASP A 89 -1.94 12.80 -14.16
C ASP A 89 -1.06 11.64 -13.67
N TRP A 90 -1.02 10.55 -14.44
CA TRP A 90 -0.17 9.40 -14.17
C TRP A 90 1.32 9.71 -14.35
N ASP A 91 1.66 10.63 -15.25
CA ASP A 91 3.06 10.93 -15.58
C ASP A 91 3.75 11.69 -14.45
N LEU A 92 3.00 12.40 -13.60
CA LEU A 92 3.56 13.15 -12.48
C LEU A 92 4.07 12.28 -11.33
N ILE A 93 3.55 11.06 -11.16
CA ILE A 93 3.77 10.24 -9.96
C ILE A 93 5.25 9.97 -9.73
N GLU A 94 6.01 9.57 -10.75
CA GLU A 94 7.44 9.27 -10.58
C GLU A 94 8.34 10.52 -10.64
N GLN A 95 7.76 11.71 -10.87
CA GLN A 95 8.49 12.96 -11.05
C GLN A 95 8.60 13.81 -9.77
N ASN A 96 7.99 13.38 -8.68
CA ASN A 96 7.98 14.11 -7.42
C ASN A 96 8.21 13.17 -6.21
N PRO A 97 8.74 13.69 -5.08
CA PRO A 97 9.13 12.84 -3.95
C PRO A 97 7.94 12.22 -3.19
N PHE A 98 6.72 12.66 -3.47
CA PHE A 98 5.51 12.21 -2.77
C PHE A 98 4.77 11.11 -3.52
N PHE A 99 5.13 10.82 -4.78
CA PHE A 99 4.33 9.99 -5.67
C PHE A 99 2.89 10.53 -5.83
N CYS A 100 2.75 11.85 -5.77
CA CYS A 100 1.48 12.55 -5.88
C CYS A 100 1.10 12.75 -7.36
N PRO A 101 -0.13 12.43 -7.77
CA PRO A 101 -0.61 12.65 -9.14
C PRO A 101 -1.21 14.06 -9.36
N ASP A 102 -1.24 14.90 -8.34
CA ASP A 102 -1.81 16.25 -8.36
C ASP A 102 -0.73 17.30 -8.02
N ALA A 103 -0.26 18.00 -9.05
CA ALA A 103 0.76 19.05 -8.91
C ALA A 103 0.32 20.18 -7.96
N SER A 104 -0.99 20.46 -7.86
CA SER A 104 -1.52 21.54 -7.00
C SER A 104 -1.34 21.25 -5.50
N LYS A 105 -1.12 19.99 -5.12
CA LYS A 105 -0.95 19.58 -3.72
C LYS A 105 0.50 19.55 -3.26
N LEU A 106 1.47 19.62 -4.17
CA LEU A 106 2.89 19.41 -3.86
C LEU A 106 3.43 20.43 -2.84
N GLU A 107 3.03 21.69 -2.95
CA GLU A 107 3.45 22.73 -1.99
C GLU A 107 2.88 22.47 -0.59
N SER A 108 1.61 22.09 -0.50
CA SER A 108 0.96 21.75 0.78
C SER A 108 1.59 20.50 1.42
N LEU A 109 1.94 19.49 0.62
CA LEU A 109 2.63 18.29 1.09
C LEU A 109 4.04 18.61 1.61
N ASP A 110 4.80 19.46 0.90
CA ASP A 110 6.13 19.91 1.36
C ASP A 110 6.03 20.71 2.65
N ALA A 111 5.06 21.63 2.75
CA ALA A 111 4.80 22.39 3.96
C ALA A 111 4.48 21.48 5.16
N LEU A 112 3.58 20.51 4.98
CA LEU A 112 3.23 19.52 6.00
C LEU A 112 4.45 18.72 6.47
N MET A 113 5.28 18.22 5.54
CA MET A 113 6.49 17.47 5.90
C MET A 113 7.52 18.31 6.65
N ARG A 114 7.68 19.59 6.30
CA ARG A 114 8.56 20.50 7.04
C ARG A 114 8.07 20.74 8.46
N GLU A 115 6.76 20.90 8.63
CA GLU A 115 6.13 21.08 9.93
C GLU A 115 6.34 19.83 10.80
N LEU A 116 6.01 18.65 10.30
CA LEU A 116 6.18 17.38 11.01
C LEU A 116 7.65 17.15 11.40
N LYS A 117 8.58 17.44 10.50
CA LYS A 117 10.02 17.35 10.80
C LYS A 117 10.44 18.30 11.92
N LYS A 118 9.92 19.53 11.93
CA LYS A 118 10.20 20.51 12.99
C LYS A 118 9.59 20.09 14.33
N ALA A 119 8.40 19.48 14.30
CA ALA A 119 7.72 18.96 15.47
C ALA A 119 8.31 17.64 16.00
N GLY A 120 9.06 16.91 15.16
CA GLY A 120 9.53 15.56 15.48
C GLY A 120 8.40 14.53 15.47
N ASP A 121 7.40 14.74 14.62
CA ASP A 121 6.18 13.93 14.55
C ASP A 121 6.03 13.24 13.18
N SER A 122 5.00 12.41 13.05
CA SER A 122 4.69 11.62 11.85
C SER A 122 3.19 11.63 11.56
N ILE A 123 2.82 11.26 10.34
CA ILE A 123 1.41 11.20 9.93
C ILE A 123 1.15 9.99 9.05
N GLY A 124 -0.10 9.54 9.03
CA GLY A 124 -0.56 8.48 8.14
C GLY A 124 -0.79 8.95 6.71
N ALA A 125 -0.90 7.99 5.80
CA ALA A 125 -1.20 8.23 4.40
C ALA A 125 -2.13 7.13 3.84
N LYS A 126 -2.87 7.49 2.79
CA LYS A 126 -3.64 6.57 1.95
C LYS A 126 -2.96 6.45 0.59
N ILE A 127 -2.73 5.22 0.15
CA ILE A 127 -2.19 4.90 -1.17
C ILE A 127 -3.28 4.22 -1.97
N THR A 128 -3.45 4.62 -3.24
CA THR A 128 -4.32 3.91 -4.17
C THR A 128 -3.46 3.09 -5.12
N VAL A 129 -3.85 1.84 -5.37
CA VAL A 129 -3.25 0.97 -6.39
C VAL A 129 -4.33 0.65 -7.41
N VAL A 130 -3.98 0.80 -8.69
CA VAL A 130 -4.86 0.54 -9.82
C VAL A 130 -4.22 -0.51 -10.70
N ALA A 131 -5.00 -1.55 -11.03
CA ALA A 131 -4.63 -2.55 -12.00
C ALA A 131 -5.61 -2.50 -13.19
N GLU A 132 -5.10 -2.24 -14.38
CA GLU A 132 -5.90 -2.11 -15.60
C GLU A 132 -5.72 -3.34 -16.51
N ASN A 133 -6.70 -3.55 -17.39
CA ASN A 133 -6.76 -4.67 -18.33
C ASN A 133 -6.74 -6.05 -17.65
N ILE A 134 -7.30 -6.13 -16.44
CA ILE A 134 -7.44 -7.40 -15.73
C ILE A 134 -8.39 -8.32 -16.50
N PRO A 135 -7.99 -9.58 -16.80
CA PRO A 135 -8.89 -10.54 -17.42
C PRO A 135 -10.02 -10.94 -16.46
N VAL A 136 -11.21 -11.17 -17.01
CA VAL A 136 -12.36 -11.62 -16.23
C VAL A 136 -12.11 -13.02 -15.65
N GLY A 137 -12.49 -13.22 -14.39
CA GLY A 137 -12.46 -14.54 -13.74
C GLY A 137 -11.18 -14.87 -12.97
N LEU A 138 -10.36 -13.87 -12.63
CA LEU A 138 -9.30 -14.05 -11.63
C LEU A 138 -9.89 -14.06 -10.22
N GLY A 139 -9.38 -14.96 -9.38
CA GLY A 139 -9.90 -15.23 -8.03
C GLY A 139 -10.48 -16.63 -7.96
N GLU A 140 -10.57 -17.15 -6.75
CA GLU A 140 -11.18 -18.45 -6.47
C GLU A 140 -12.44 -18.29 -5.60
N PRO A 141 -13.38 -19.24 -5.64
CA PRO A 141 -14.60 -19.12 -4.85
C PRO A 141 -14.35 -19.13 -3.34
N VAL A 142 -15.23 -18.42 -2.62
CA VAL A 142 -15.49 -18.54 -1.17
C VAL A 142 -14.32 -18.21 -0.23
N PHE A 143 -13.18 -18.91 -0.31
CA PHE A 143 -12.06 -18.78 0.63
C PHE A 143 -10.86 -18.04 0.06
N ASP A 144 -10.66 -18.10 -1.25
CA ASP A 144 -9.49 -17.54 -1.95
C ASP A 144 -9.97 -16.50 -2.99
N ARG A 145 -10.98 -15.72 -2.60
CA ARG A 145 -11.50 -14.59 -3.39
C ARG A 145 -10.40 -13.58 -3.64
N LEU A 146 -10.39 -12.93 -4.81
CA LEU A 146 -9.30 -12.02 -5.16
C LEU A 146 -9.20 -10.84 -4.19
N ASP A 147 -10.33 -10.29 -3.76
CA ASP A 147 -10.38 -9.21 -2.76
C ASP A 147 -9.83 -9.66 -1.39
N ALA A 148 -10.10 -10.89 -0.97
CA ALA A 148 -9.57 -11.47 0.26
C ALA A 148 -8.04 -11.66 0.18
N ASP A 149 -7.54 -12.19 -0.94
CA ASP A 149 -6.10 -12.38 -1.17
C ASP A 149 -5.35 -11.06 -1.24
N LEU A 150 -5.89 -10.07 -1.95
CA LEU A 150 -5.34 -8.73 -2.02
C LEU A 150 -5.34 -8.06 -0.64
N ALA A 151 -6.43 -8.18 0.12
CA ALA A 151 -6.52 -7.65 1.47
C ALA A 151 -5.48 -8.28 2.40
N HIS A 152 -5.30 -9.61 2.35
CA HIS A 152 -4.25 -10.29 3.12
C HIS A 152 -2.85 -9.81 2.71
N ALA A 153 -2.55 -9.78 1.40
CA ALA A 153 -1.26 -9.36 0.88
C ALA A 153 -0.92 -7.92 1.28
N LEU A 154 -1.88 -6.99 1.15
CA LEU A 154 -1.70 -5.57 1.48
C LEU A 154 -1.67 -5.33 3.00
N MET A 155 -2.54 -5.96 3.78
CA MET A 155 -2.56 -5.83 5.24
C MET A 155 -1.31 -6.41 5.91
N SER A 156 -0.65 -7.37 5.26
CA SER A 156 0.61 -7.94 5.74
C SER A 156 1.82 -7.00 5.57
N ILE A 157 1.65 -5.86 4.89
CA ILE A 157 2.70 -4.83 4.79
C ILE A 157 2.74 -4.08 6.12
N ASN A 158 3.95 -3.85 6.63
CA ASN A 158 4.15 -3.12 7.89
C ASN A 158 3.41 -1.76 7.87
N ALA A 159 2.82 -1.41 9.03
CA ALA A 159 2.06 -0.19 9.27
C ALA A 159 0.71 -0.05 8.53
N VAL A 160 0.34 -0.96 7.62
CA VAL A 160 -1.01 -0.97 7.03
C VAL A 160 -2.04 -1.33 8.09
N LYS A 161 -3.10 -0.52 8.18
CA LYS A 161 -4.20 -0.68 9.15
C LYS A 161 -5.59 -0.84 8.52
N GLY A 162 -5.72 -0.57 7.23
CA GLY A 162 -6.96 -0.66 6.47
C GLY A 162 -6.66 -0.97 5.01
N VAL A 163 -7.54 -1.75 4.38
CA VAL A 163 -7.52 -2.03 2.94
C VAL A 163 -8.96 -1.87 2.44
N GLU A 164 -9.10 -1.22 1.29
CA GLU A 164 -10.38 -0.93 0.65
C GLU A 164 -10.31 -1.36 -0.81
N ILE A 165 -11.41 -1.92 -1.32
CA ILE A 165 -11.59 -2.25 -2.74
C ILE A 165 -12.71 -1.38 -3.29
N GLY A 166 -12.49 -0.75 -4.44
CA GLY A 166 -13.46 0.16 -5.05
C GLY A 166 -13.76 1.34 -4.13
N ASP A 167 -15.05 1.59 -3.91
CA ASP A 167 -15.51 2.65 -3.01
C ASP A 167 -15.22 2.37 -1.52
N GLY A 168 -14.80 1.15 -1.17
CA GLY A 168 -14.31 0.84 0.17
C GLY A 168 -15.33 1.10 1.28
N PHE A 169 -14.93 1.78 2.34
CA PHE A 169 -15.82 2.14 3.44
C PHE A 169 -16.85 3.21 3.06
N ALA A 170 -16.70 3.91 1.94
CA ALA A 170 -17.69 4.90 1.50
C ALA A 170 -19.04 4.26 1.12
N VAL A 171 -19.08 2.95 0.88
CA VAL A 171 -20.33 2.23 0.55
C VAL A 171 -21.34 2.22 1.70
N VAL A 172 -20.90 2.41 2.95
CA VAL A 172 -21.78 2.29 4.13
C VAL A 172 -22.88 3.36 4.18
N THR A 173 -22.70 4.48 3.46
CA THR A 173 -23.68 5.56 3.37
C THR A 173 -24.51 5.52 2.08
N LYS A 174 -24.25 4.56 1.17
CA LYS A 174 -24.90 4.45 -0.14
C LYS A 174 -26.09 3.48 -0.11
N ARG A 175 -27.11 3.77 -0.91
CA ARG A 175 -28.20 2.83 -1.22
C ARG A 175 -27.73 1.83 -2.28
N GLY A 176 -28.33 0.65 -2.33
CA GLY A 176 -28.05 -0.34 -3.38
C GLY A 176 -28.29 0.18 -4.81
N SER A 177 -29.20 1.15 -4.99
CA SER A 177 -29.42 1.84 -6.27
C SER A 177 -28.30 2.80 -6.68
N GLU A 178 -27.49 3.24 -5.72
CA GLU A 178 -26.37 4.17 -5.92
C GLU A 178 -25.03 3.45 -5.99
N ASN A 179 -24.94 2.25 -5.38
CA ASN A 179 -23.69 1.49 -5.27
C ASN A 179 -23.54 0.41 -6.35
N ARG A 180 -24.63 -0.06 -6.95
CA ARG A 180 -24.57 -1.13 -7.96
C ARG A 180 -23.90 -0.60 -9.23
N ASP A 181 -23.00 -1.40 -9.79
CA ASP A 181 -22.45 -1.14 -11.12
C ASP A 181 -23.42 -1.69 -12.18
N GLU A 182 -24.15 -0.80 -12.86
CA GLU A 182 -25.10 -1.21 -13.90
C GLU A 182 -24.37 -1.76 -15.13
N ILE A 183 -24.92 -2.80 -15.74
CA ILE A 183 -24.29 -3.53 -16.85
C ILE A 183 -25.03 -3.31 -18.17
N THR A 184 -24.24 -3.07 -19.22
CA THR A 184 -24.70 -2.93 -20.60
C THR A 184 -23.99 -3.96 -21.48
N PRO A 185 -24.41 -4.17 -22.75
CA PRO A 185 -23.65 -5.00 -23.69
C PRO A 185 -22.19 -4.55 -23.92
N GLN A 186 -21.85 -3.31 -23.58
CA GLN A 186 -20.50 -2.74 -23.69
C GLN A 186 -19.67 -2.91 -22.39
N GLY A 187 -20.29 -3.36 -21.29
CA GLY A 187 -19.65 -3.50 -19.98
C GLY A 187 -20.37 -2.75 -18.86
N PHE A 188 -19.71 -2.65 -17.72
CA PHE A 188 -20.19 -1.90 -16.55
C PHE A 188 -20.14 -0.39 -16.80
N GLN A 189 -21.14 0.35 -16.31
CA GLN A 189 -21.24 1.81 -16.47
C GLN A 189 -20.47 2.59 -15.40
N SER A 190 -20.11 1.93 -14.30
CA SER A 190 -19.35 2.46 -13.18
C SER A 190 -18.42 1.37 -12.63
N ASN A 191 -17.60 1.72 -11.63
CA ASN A 191 -16.66 0.80 -11.01
C ASN A 191 -16.61 0.95 -9.49
N HIS A 192 -17.77 1.05 -8.85
CA HIS A 192 -17.93 1.13 -7.40
C HIS A 192 -17.39 -0.13 -6.71
N ALA A 193 -17.49 -1.29 -7.38
CA ALA A 193 -16.91 -2.56 -6.92
C ALA A 193 -15.39 -2.67 -7.08
N GLY A 194 -14.73 -1.69 -7.71
CA GLY A 194 -13.26 -1.69 -7.84
C GLY A 194 -12.71 -2.84 -8.67
N GLY A 195 -13.47 -3.31 -9.66
CA GLY A 195 -13.08 -4.38 -10.58
C GLY A 195 -13.25 -5.80 -10.04
N ILE A 196 -13.75 -5.98 -8.81
CA ILE A 196 -13.95 -7.29 -8.18
C ILE A 196 -15.43 -7.45 -7.80
N LEU A 197 -16.12 -8.38 -8.45
CA LEU A 197 -17.53 -8.67 -8.18
C LEU A 197 -17.72 -10.18 -7.98
N GLY A 198 -18.09 -10.57 -6.77
CA GLY A 198 -18.27 -11.98 -6.41
C GLY A 198 -17.01 -12.67 -5.85
N GLY A 199 -15.88 -11.96 -5.80
CA GLY A 199 -14.60 -12.48 -5.33
C GLY A 199 -13.67 -12.81 -6.47
#